data_AF-A0A936NBG2-F1
#
_entry.id   AF-A0A936NBG2-F1
#
_cell.length_a   1.000
_cell.length_b   1.000
_cell.length_c   1.000
_cell.angle_alpha   90.00
_cell.angle_beta   90.00
_cell.angle_gamma   90.00
#
_symmetry.space_group_name_H-M   'P 1'
#
loop_
_entity.id
_entity.type
_entity.pdbx_description
1 polymer ?
#
loop_
_entity_poly.entity_id
_entity_poly.type
_entity_poly.pdbx_seq_one_letter_code
_entity_poly.pdbx_strand_id
1 'polypeptide(L)' 'MFSDGLARELDFAGSLPGMLATVDEDSVFATASVDPVAGTVSWPTGVDLDPDVLHGDYESAGAVDPRLVSEYRLQDAR' A
#
# COMPACT_ATOMS: atom_id res chain seq x y z
N MET A 1 -4.20 -5.37 6.46
CA MET A 1 -3.84 -5.68 7.86
C MET A 1 -2.60 -6.55 7.82
N PHE A 2 -1.66 -6.30 8.71
CA PHE A 2 -0.40 -7.03 8.83
C PHE A 2 -0.50 -8.17 9.86
N SER A 3 0.48 -9.08 9.83
CA SER A 3 0.51 -10.28 10.70
C SER A 3 0.65 -9.96 12.19
N ASP A 4 1.16 -8.77 12.53
CA ASP A 4 1.35 -8.30 13.91
C ASP A 4 0.10 -7.63 14.52
N GLY A 5 -1.02 -7.63 13.80
CA GLY A 5 -2.25 -6.99 14.27
C GLY A 5 -2.43 -5.54 13.85
N LEU A 6 -1.44 -4.93 13.17
CA LEU A 6 -1.52 -3.55 12.68
C LEU A 6 -2.44 -3.44 11.47
N ALA A 7 -3.26 -2.40 11.45
CA ALA A 7 -3.96 -1.94 10.27
C ALA A 7 -3.63 -0.46 10.04
N ARG A 8 -3.32 -0.12 8.80
CA ARG A 8 -3.06 1.25 8.35
C ARG A 8 -3.94 1.55 7.16
N GLU A 9 -4.45 2.76 7.11
CA GLU A 9 -5.14 3.32 5.96
C GLU A 9 -4.24 4.39 5.35
N LEU A 10 -3.87 4.18 4.09
CA LEU A 10 -2.90 4.99 3.37
C LEU A 10 -3.56 5.58 2.13
N ASP A 11 -3.44 6.90 1.98
CA ASP A 11 -3.95 7.66 0.85
C ASP A 11 -2.80 8.02 -0.11
N PHE A 12 -2.90 7.49 -1.33
CA PHE A 12 -1.89 7.61 -2.38
C PHE A 12 -2.20 8.71 -3.40
N ALA A 13 -3.29 9.47 -3.22
CA ALA A 13 -3.72 10.47 -4.19
C ALA A 13 -2.60 11.49 -4.47
N GLY A 14 -2.12 11.51 -5.72
CA GLY A 14 -1.07 12.42 -6.17
C GLY A 14 0.34 12.12 -5.64
N SER A 15 0.58 10.97 -5.02
CA SER A 15 1.89 10.57 -4.48
C SER A 15 2.59 9.45 -5.26
N LEU A 16 2.02 9.01 -6.39
CA LEU A 16 2.55 7.93 -7.24
C LEU A 16 3.25 8.46 -8.50
N PRO A 17 4.59 8.63 -8.49
CA PRO A 17 5.32 9.12 -9.66
C PRO A 17 5.68 8.00 -10.65
N GLY A 18 5.97 8.39 -11.90
CA GLY A 18 6.65 7.53 -12.87
C GLY A 18 5.86 6.26 -13.21
N MET A 19 6.49 5.09 -13.09
CA MET A 19 5.88 3.79 -13.38
C MET A 19 4.65 3.52 -12.50
N LEU A 20 4.62 4.07 -11.28
CA LEU A 20 3.51 3.91 -10.36
C LEU A 20 2.27 4.71 -10.77
N ALA A 21 2.42 5.76 -11.58
CA ALA A 21 1.28 6.54 -12.09
C ALA A 21 0.31 5.68 -12.93
N THR A 22 0.74 4.50 -13.39
CA THR A 22 -0.11 3.54 -14.12
C THR A 22 -1.25 2.98 -13.28
N VAL A 23 -1.19 3.11 -11.94
CA VAL A 23 -2.25 2.67 -11.02
C VAL A 23 -3.00 3.83 -10.37
N ASP A 24 -2.71 5.09 -10.72
CA ASP A 24 -3.36 6.29 -10.13
C ASP A 24 -4.79 6.52 -10.65
N GLU A 25 -5.20 5.80 -11.71
CA GLU A 25 -6.59 5.78 -12.19
C GLU A 25 -7.47 4.91 -11.29
N ASP A 26 -8.57 5.44 -10.76
CA ASP A 26 -9.47 4.76 -9.80
C ASP A 26 -9.85 3.33 -10.21
N SER A 27 -10.15 3.12 -11.50
CA SER A 27 -10.55 1.82 -12.03
C SER A 27 -9.42 0.79 -12.01
N VAL A 28 -8.17 1.23 -12.14
CA VAL A 28 -6.98 0.39 -12.00
C VAL A 28 -6.64 0.24 -10.52
N PHE A 29 -6.61 1.34 -9.75
CA PHE A 29 -6.31 1.33 -8.32
C PHE A 29 -7.17 0.33 -7.56
N ALA A 30 -8.48 0.27 -7.87
CA ALA A 30 -9.45 -0.65 -7.27
C ALA A 30 -9.16 -2.15 -7.53
N THR A 31 -8.24 -2.49 -8.43
CA THR A 31 -7.85 -3.89 -8.72
C THR A 31 -6.69 -4.40 -7.86
N ALA A 32 -6.20 -3.60 -6.91
CA ALA A 32 -5.14 -3.98 -5.99
C ALA A 32 -5.47 -5.30 -5.26
N SER A 33 -4.49 -6.18 -5.15
CA SER A 33 -4.60 -7.45 -4.43
C SER A 33 -3.30 -7.80 -3.74
N VAL A 34 -3.31 -8.75 -2.82
CA VAL A 34 -2.06 -9.29 -2.26
C VAL A 34 -1.58 -10.43 -3.13
N ASP A 35 -0.36 -10.32 -3.66
CA ASP A 35 0.27 -11.42 -4.39
C ASP A 35 0.49 -12.62 -3.44
N PRO A 36 -0.01 -13.83 -3.78
CA PRO A 36 0.05 -14.98 -2.86
C PRO A 36 1.44 -15.61 -2.73
N VAL A 37 2.39 -15.24 -3.59
CA VAL A 37 3.77 -15.74 -3.60
C VAL A 37 4.71 -14.72 -2.97
N ALA A 38 4.64 -13.46 -3.42
CA ALA A 38 5.52 -12.39 -2.97
C ALA A 38 5.03 -11.70 -1.69
N GLY A 39 3.72 -11.70 -1.43
CA GLY A 39 3.13 -10.97 -0.30
C GLY A 39 3.02 -9.46 -0.50
N THR A 40 3.34 -8.94 -1.70
CA THR A 40 3.23 -7.53 -2.04
C THR A 40 1.79 -7.14 -2.34
N VAL A 41 1.47 -5.85 -2.21
CA VAL A 41 0.21 -5.30 -2.77
C VAL A 41 0.46 -5.00 -4.24
N SER A 42 -0.21 -5.72 -5.14
CA SER A 42 0.06 -5.70 -6.57
C SER A 42 -1.17 -5.45 -7.44
N TRP A 43 -0.90 -4.95 -8.65
CA TRP A 43 -1.88 -4.67 -9.69
C TRP A 43 -1.60 -5.48 -10.96
N PRO A 44 -2.60 -5.71 -11.83
CA PRO A 44 -2.40 -6.39 -13.12
C PRO A 44 -1.43 -5.69 -14.09
N THR A 45 -1.13 -4.40 -13.85
CA THR A 45 -0.13 -3.63 -14.60
C THR A 45 1.31 -4.08 -14.33
N GLY A 46 1.53 -4.91 -13.31
CA GLY A 46 2.86 -5.35 -12.87
C GLY A 46 3.51 -4.42 -11.83
N VAL A 47 2.80 -3.36 -11.40
CA VAL A 47 3.19 -2.55 -10.24
C VAL A 47 2.92 -3.33 -8.97
N ASP A 48 3.85 -3.26 -8.02
CA ASP A 48 3.66 -3.74 -6.66
C ASP A 48 4.27 -2.80 -5.61
N LEU A 49 3.78 -2.94 -4.37
CA LEU A 49 4.25 -2.20 -3.20
C LEU A 49 4.69 -3.19 -2.12
N ASP A 50 5.87 -2.91 -1.56
CA ASP A 50 6.51 -3.73 -0.53
C ASP A 50 5.75 -3.64 0.81
N PRO A 51 5.34 -4.77 1.41
CA PRO A 51 4.60 -4.76 2.68
C PRO A 51 5.39 -4.13 3.83
N ASP A 52 6.72 -4.23 3.87
CA ASP A 52 7.52 -3.65 4.95
C ASP A 52 7.57 -2.11 4.85
N VAL A 53 7.53 -1.57 3.62
CA VAL A 53 7.38 -0.12 3.37
C VAL A 53 5.98 0.36 3.73
N LEU A 54 4.94 -0.40 3.37
CA LEU A 54 3.55 -0.07 3.73
C LEU A 54 3.32 -0.14 5.25
N HIS A 55 3.97 -1.07 5.93
CA HIS A 55 3.95 -1.17 7.38
C HIS A 55 4.65 0.04 8.02
N GLY A 56 5.77 0.47 7.45
CA GLY A 56 6.58 1.59 7.91
C GLY A 56 7.92 1.17 8.52
N ASP A 57 8.31 -0.09 8.34
CA ASP A 57 9.60 -0.64 8.80
C ASP A 57 10.77 -0.10 7.96
N TYR A 58 10.51 0.27 6.69
CA TYR A 58 11.48 0.88 5.79
C TYR A 58 10.92 2.09 5.04
N GLU A 59 11.82 2.98 4.62
CA GLU A 59 11.48 4.08 3.72
C GLU A 59 11.30 3.60 2.28
N SER A 60 10.42 4.29 1.53
CA SER A 60 10.24 4.03 0.11
C SER A 60 11.49 4.41 -0.68
N ALA A 61 11.95 3.51 -1.55
CA ALA A 61 13.05 3.79 -2.47
C ALA A 61 12.71 4.85 -3.54
N GLY A 62 11.41 5.06 -3.83
CA GLY A 62 10.93 5.85 -4.96
C GLY A 62 10.35 7.22 -4.61
N ALA A 63 10.54 7.70 -3.37
CA ALA A 63 9.90 8.91 -2.84
C ALA A 63 8.35 8.87 -2.90
N VAL A 64 7.75 7.67 -2.86
CA VAL A 64 6.31 7.54 -2.62
C VAL A 64 6.07 7.88 -1.16
N ASP A 65 5.26 8.89 -0.92
CA ASP A 65 4.90 9.36 0.42
C ASP A 65 3.37 9.36 0.55
N PRO A 66 2.75 8.20 0.83
CA PRO A 66 1.32 8.15 1.04
C PRO A 66 0.97 8.82 2.35
N ARG A 67 -0.12 9.58 2.35
CA ARG A 67 -0.62 10.20 3.57
C ARG A 67 -1.25 9.12 4.45
N LEU A 68 -0.75 8.97 5.67
CA LEU A 68 -1.40 8.15 6.69
C LEU A 68 -2.75 8.78 7.07
N VAL A 69 -3.83 8.05 6.83
CA VAL A 69 -5.20 8.47 7.19
C VAL A 69 -5.52 8.00 8.60
N SER A 70 -5.29 6.71 8.88
CA SER A 70 -5.54 6.11 10.18
C SER A 70 -4.61 4.93 10.44
N GLU A 71 -4.38 4.65 11.73
CA GLU A 71 -3.65 3.49 12.20
C GLU A 71 -4.32 2.94 13.46
N TYR A 72 -4.55 1.63 13.49
CA TYR A 72 -5.20 0.97 14.61
C TYR A 72 -4.74 -0.49 14.75
N ARG A 73 -4.84 -1.02 15.97
CA ARG A 73 -4.66 -2.45 16.22
C ARG A 73 -6.03 -3.11 16.29
N LEU A 74 -6.18 -4.30 15.73
CA LEU A 74 -7.46 -5.02 15.80
C LEU A 74 -7.93 -5.33 17.23
N GLN A 75 -7.02 -5.39 18.20
CA GLN A 75 -7.38 -5.53 19.62
C GLN A 75 -8.06 -4.28 20.21
N ASP A 76 -7.98 -3.13 19.53
CA ASP A 76 -8.54 -1.85 19.99
C ASP A 76 -9.86 -1.49 19.26
N ALA A 77 -10.23 -2.22 18.21
CA ALA A 77 -11.49 -2.05 17.49
C ALA A 77 -12.63 -2.80 18.20
N ARG A 78 -13.25 -2.15 19.20
CA ARG A 78 -14.46 -2.62 19.88
C ARG A 78 -15.67 -1.75 19.55
#